data_AF-A0A2T4YCN4-F1
#
_entry.id   AF-A0A2T4YCN4-F1
#
_cell.length_a   1.000
_cell.length_b   1.000
_cell.length_c   1.000
_cell.angle_alpha   90.00
_cell.angle_beta   90.00
_cell.angle_gamma   90.00
#
_symmetry.space_group_name_H-M   'P 1'
#
loop_
_entity.id
_entity.type
_entity.pdbx_description
1 polymer ?
#
loop_
_entity_poly.entity_id
_entity_poly.type
_entity_poly.pdbx_seq_one_letter_code
_entity_poly.pdbx_strand_id
1 'polypeptide(L)'
;MLCLHPYCPLGSPVSSWAETLDRPELKLRPGIEKSALLSSLNSLFGAPPSKPAILQSAPTTNAAALRRLLRSCPCLYNQVDLAPSAHAIVHLCELSVGGRITDANVVEAFKVQHPKTLGWAYPPARDFQGMGGTIMELLCSEVLTSAGIPAMELDNKNWPVWRMPGHILLNEGKMNDLKALGDILIPCAPTNLVISVKSEKAKERLLYSANSIEGIGFGFFDTPSEFWTKRRMQLYKRMGFSAIYMPDTTLDILNLKLDADGNRQYAVNINGTALYRPLTQFCEDMHNVVGRSAFDL
;
A
#
# COMPACT_ATOMS: atom_id res chain seq x y z
N MET A 1 -0.69 -8.93 0.28
CA MET A 1 -0.47 -9.74 -0.95
C MET A 1 -0.12 -11.21 -0.68
N LEU A 2 -0.83 -12.20 -1.24
CA LEU A 2 -0.41 -13.62 -1.13
C LEU A 2 0.82 -13.92 -2.00
N CYS A 3 1.93 -14.33 -1.36
CA CYS A 3 3.15 -14.75 -2.05
C CYS A 3 3.09 -16.24 -2.36
N LEU A 4 3.41 -16.63 -3.60
CA LEU A 4 3.42 -18.03 -4.07
C LEU A 4 4.81 -18.66 -4.04
N HIS A 5 5.78 -18.03 -3.36
CA HIS A 5 7.10 -18.60 -3.15
C HIS A 5 7.01 -19.71 -2.10
N PRO A 6 7.32 -20.98 -2.41
CA PRO A 6 7.09 -22.11 -1.49
C PRO A 6 7.76 -21.96 -0.12
N TYR A 7 8.88 -21.23 -0.07
CA TYR A 7 9.65 -20.97 1.15
C TYR A 7 9.45 -19.53 1.67
N CYS A 8 8.31 -18.89 1.37
CA CYS A 8 8.02 -17.56 1.89
C CYS A 8 7.91 -17.60 3.43
N PRO A 9 8.60 -16.72 4.18
CA PRO A 9 8.54 -16.72 5.65
C PRO A 9 7.15 -16.42 6.23
N LEU A 10 6.27 -15.74 5.49
CA LEU A 10 4.87 -15.51 5.88
C LEU A 10 3.94 -16.67 5.52
N GLY A 11 4.49 -17.77 5.04
CA GLY A 11 3.73 -18.89 4.50
C GLY A 11 3.38 -18.71 3.02
N SER A 12 3.05 -19.83 2.39
CA SER A 12 2.68 -19.92 0.99
C SER A 12 1.49 -20.86 0.85
N PRO A 13 0.51 -20.56 -0.03
CA PRO A 13 -0.60 -21.47 -0.31
C PRO A 13 -0.18 -22.62 -1.25
N VAL A 14 1.10 -22.66 -1.66
CA VAL A 14 1.68 -23.72 -2.49
C VAL A 14 2.90 -24.32 -1.80
N SER A 15 3.09 -25.62 -1.97
CA SER A 15 4.14 -26.41 -1.30
C SER A 15 5.42 -26.55 -2.12
N SER A 16 5.36 -26.27 -3.43
CA SER A 16 6.47 -26.50 -4.34
C SER A 16 6.46 -25.53 -5.53
N TRP A 17 7.62 -25.37 -6.17
CA TRP A 17 7.72 -24.57 -7.38
C TRP A 17 6.88 -25.13 -8.53
N ALA A 18 6.65 -26.44 -8.58
CA ALA A 18 5.78 -27.06 -9.59
C ALA A 18 4.35 -26.50 -9.49
N GLU A 19 3.79 -26.48 -8.28
CA GLU A 19 2.47 -25.90 -8.00
C GLU A 19 2.42 -24.40 -8.31
N THR A 20 3.48 -23.65 -8.00
CA THR A 20 3.59 -22.24 -8.38
C THR A 20 3.49 -22.08 -9.89
N LEU A 21 4.22 -22.91 -10.66
CA LEU A 21 4.25 -22.86 -12.13
C LEU A 21 2.99 -23.46 -12.81
N ASP A 22 2.13 -24.15 -12.08
CA ASP A 22 0.81 -24.62 -12.54
C ASP A 22 -0.25 -23.50 -12.55
N ARG A 23 0.04 -22.35 -11.94
CA ARG A 23 -0.89 -21.23 -11.82
C ARG A 23 -1.23 -20.63 -13.19
N PRO A 24 -2.52 -20.52 -13.57
CA PRO A 24 -2.93 -20.05 -14.89
C PRO A 24 -2.49 -18.61 -15.17
N GLU A 25 -2.32 -17.80 -14.12
CA GLU A 25 -1.88 -16.41 -14.21
C GLU A 25 -0.47 -16.28 -14.80
N LEU A 26 0.39 -17.30 -14.65
CA LEU A 26 1.76 -17.26 -15.18
C LEU A 26 1.82 -17.48 -16.70
N LYS A 27 0.76 -18.00 -17.32
CA LYS A 27 0.63 -18.18 -18.79
C LYS A 27 1.87 -18.86 -19.40
N LEU A 28 2.37 -19.91 -18.75
CA LEU A 28 3.53 -20.67 -19.21
C LEU A 28 3.10 -21.69 -20.26
N ARG A 29 3.92 -21.88 -21.30
CA ARG A 29 3.69 -22.96 -22.26
C ARG A 29 4.08 -24.29 -21.62
N PRO A 30 3.24 -25.34 -21.72
CA PRO A 30 3.62 -26.67 -21.28
C PRO A 30 4.89 -27.18 -22.00
N GLY A 31 5.64 -28.06 -21.33
CA GLY A 31 6.83 -28.71 -21.91
C GLY A 31 8.15 -28.07 -21.48
N ILE A 32 9.09 -27.97 -22.42
CA ILE A 32 10.51 -27.66 -22.15
C ILE A 32 10.70 -26.36 -21.36
N GLU A 33 9.96 -25.30 -21.70
CA GLU A 33 10.06 -24.00 -21.02
C GLU A 33 9.73 -24.11 -19.53
N LYS A 34 8.63 -24.79 -19.20
CA LYS A 34 8.20 -24.99 -17.81
C LYS A 34 9.16 -25.89 -17.05
N SER A 35 9.64 -26.98 -17.66
CA SER A 35 10.60 -27.89 -17.04
C SER A 35 11.95 -27.21 -16.78
N ALA A 36 12.43 -26.40 -17.72
CA ALA A 36 13.67 -25.64 -17.56
C ALA A 36 13.54 -24.60 -16.44
N LEU A 37 12.45 -23.83 -16.43
CA LEU A 37 12.17 -22.87 -15.36
C LEU A 37 12.05 -23.55 -13.99
N LEU A 38 11.33 -24.68 -13.90
CA LEU A 38 11.22 -25.46 -12.67
C LEU A 38 12.59 -25.91 -12.14
N SER A 39 13.45 -26.42 -13.03
CA SER A 39 14.81 -26.83 -12.69
C SER A 39 15.62 -25.65 -12.16
N SER A 40 15.59 -24.50 -12.85
CA SER A 40 16.26 -23.27 -12.39
C SER A 40 15.73 -22.81 -11.03
N LEU A 41 14.41 -22.85 -10.79
CA LEU A 41 13.82 -22.42 -9.53
C LEU A 41 14.22 -23.33 -8.36
N ASN A 42 14.18 -24.64 -8.55
CA ASN A 42 14.62 -25.59 -7.53
C ASN A 42 16.12 -25.43 -7.23
N SER A 43 16.95 -25.17 -8.25
CA SER A 43 18.40 -25.04 -8.07
C SER A 43 18.82 -23.73 -7.42
N LEU A 44 18.15 -22.61 -7.73
CA LEU A 44 18.58 -21.26 -7.35
C LEU A 44 17.77 -20.69 -6.17
N PHE A 45 16.51 -21.10 -6.04
CA PHE A 45 15.53 -20.52 -5.11
C PHE A 45 14.85 -21.61 -4.26
N GLY A 46 15.61 -22.65 -3.89
CA GLY A 46 15.17 -23.75 -3.01
C GLY A 46 15.22 -23.42 -1.51
N ALA A 47 15.32 -22.14 -1.16
CA ALA A 47 15.51 -21.67 0.21
C ALA A 47 14.73 -20.37 0.45
N PRO A 48 14.36 -20.06 1.70
CA PRO A 48 13.72 -18.78 2.04
C PRO A 48 14.64 -17.58 1.71
N PRO A 49 14.08 -16.36 1.62
CA PRO A 49 14.84 -15.12 1.64
C PRO A 49 15.83 -15.08 2.81
N SER A 50 16.94 -14.35 2.65
CA SER A 50 18.03 -14.29 3.63
C SER A 50 18.48 -12.86 3.95
N LYS A 51 19.23 -12.72 5.04
CA LYS A 51 19.96 -11.49 5.40
C LYS A 51 21.43 -11.84 5.68
N PRO A 52 22.39 -11.33 4.88
CA PRO A 52 22.20 -10.48 3.71
C PRO A 52 21.48 -11.19 2.55
N ALA A 53 20.98 -10.39 1.60
CA ALA A 53 20.45 -10.87 0.33
C ALA A 53 21.52 -11.67 -0.42
N ILE A 54 21.14 -12.80 -1.03
CA ILE A 54 22.04 -13.63 -1.87
C ILE A 54 21.69 -13.37 -3.33
N LEU A 55 22.60 -12.78 -4.09
CA LEU A 55 22.37 -12.45 -5.50
C LEU A 55 22.49 -13.68 -6.39
N GLN A 56 21.36 -14.16 -6.89
CA GLN A 56 21.26 -15.17 -7.92
C GLN A 56 20.93 -14.53 -9.26
N SER A 57 21.41 -15.15 -10.34
CA SER A 57 20.97 -14.78 -11.69
C SER A 57 19.47 -15.05 -11.86
N ALA A 58 18.82 -14.22 -12.68
CA ALA A 58 17.43 -14.45 -13.03
C ALA A 58 17.25 -15.83 -13.68
N PRO A 59 16.19 -16.57 -13.35
CA PRO A 59 15.96 -17.89 -13.95
C PRO A 59 15.77 -17.75 -15.46
N THR A 60 16.24 -18.74 -16.22
CA THR A 60 16.19 -18.72 -17.68
C THR A 60 14.75 -18.90 -18.17
N THR A 61 14.09 -17.80 -18.50
CA THR A 61 12.75 -17.78 -19.09
C THR A 61 12.53 -16.48 -19.87
N ASN A 62 11.40 -16.37 -20.57
CA ASN A 62 11.07 -15.14 -21.26
C ASN A 62 10.73 -14.01 -20.26
N ALA A 63 11.01 -12.76 -20.62
CA ALA A 63 10.85 -11.61 -19.73
C ALA A 63 9.40 -11.39 -19.26
N ALA A 64 8.40 -11.86 -20.00
CA ALA A 64 7.00 -11.72 -19.60
C ALA A 64 6.62 -12.75 -18.52
N ALA A 65 7.10 -14.00 -18.65
CA ALA A 65 6.96 -15.04 -17.64
C ALA A 65 7.68 -14.67 -16.34
N LEU A 66 8.91 -14.18 -16.43
CA LEU A 66 9.67 -13.71 -15.27
C LEU A 66 8.93 -12.59 -14.53
N ARG A 67 8.41 -11.57 -15.25
CA ARG A 67 7.63 -10.49 -14.63
C ARG A 67 6.38 -11.00 -13.90
N ARG A 68 5.67 -11.99 -14.47
CA ARG A 68 4.49 -12.58 -13.82
C ARG A 68 4.89 -13.39 -12.59
N LEU A 69 5.97 -14.18 -12.67
CA LEU A 69 6.52 -14.90 -11.54
C LEU A 69 6.91 -13.95 -10.40
N LEU A 70 7.65 -12.88 -10.69
CA LEU A 70 8.08 -11.90 -9.69
C LEU A 70 6.90 -11.11 -9.09
N ARG A 71 5.79 -10.94 -9.83
CA ARG A 71 4.54 -10.39 -9.29
C ARG A 71 3.86 -11.36 -8.33
N SER A 72 3.87 -12.66 -8.62
CA SER A 72 3.30 -13.70 -7.76
C SER A 72 4.21 -14.09 -6.59
N CYS A 73 5.52 -13.89 -6.72
CA CYS A 73 6.55 -14.25 -5.74
C CYS A 73 7.44 -13.02 -5.43
N PRO A 74 6.87 -11.93 -4.88
CA PRO A 74 7.60 -10.69 -4.62
C PRO A 74 8.84 -10.85 -3.73
N CYS A 75 8.87 -11.83 -2.83
CA CYS A 75 10.04 -12.05 -1.98
C CYS A 75 11.28 -12.51 -2.75
N LEU A 76 11.14 -13.00 -3.99
CA LEU A 76 12.28 -13.34 -4.85
C LEU A 76 13.20 -12.15 -5.10
N TYR A 77 12.72 -10.91 -4.98
CA TYR A 77 13.57 -9.71 -5.10
C TYR A 77 14.61 -9.56 -3.98
N ASN A 78 14.58 -10.39 -2.93
CA ASN A 78 15.70 -10.54 -2.00
C ASN A 78 16.81 -11.45 -2.58
N GLN A 79 16.49 -12.31 -3.55
CA GLN A 79 17.38 -13.35 -4.04
C GLN A 79 17.77 -13.17 -5.51
N VAL A 80 17.01 -12.42 -6.32
CA VAL A 80 17.30 -12.21 -7.73
C VAL A 80 18.00 -10.88 -7.97
N ASP A 81 18.99 -10.87 -8.86
CA ASP A 81 19.78 -9.70 -9.21
C ASP A 81 19.01 -8.69 -10.10
N LEU A 82 17.87 -8.19 -9.61
CA LEU A 82 17.00 -7.24 -10.32
C LEU A 82 16.53 -6.14 -9.38
N ALA A 83 16.27 -4.94 -9.93
CA ALA A 83 15.64 -3.86 -9.19
C ALA A 83 14.23 -4.28 -8.71
N PRO A 84 13.91 -4.13 -7.41
CA PRO A 84 12.62 -4.55 -6.86
C PRO A 84 11.48 -3.68 -7.39
N SER A 85 10.29 -4.27 -7.47
CA SER A 85 9.05 -3.52 -7.71
C SER A 85 8.50 -2.95 -6.38
N ALA A 86 7.59 -1.98 -6.45
CA ALA A 86 6.94 -1.44 -5.25
C ALA A 86 6.17 -2.52 -4.46
N HIS A 87 5.50 -3.45 -5.15
CA HIS A 87 4.87 -4.63 -4.53
C HIS A 87 5.88 -5.50 -3.78
N ALA A 88 7.08 -5.65 -4.34
CA ALA A 88 8.15 -6.40 -3.67
C ALA A 88 8.62 -5.70 -2.39
N ILE A 89 8.82 -4.38 -2.44
CA ILE A 89 9.18 -3.59 -1.26
C ILE A 89 8.14 -3.75 -0.15
N VAL A 90 6.85 -3.60 -0.47
CA VAL A 90 5.77 -3.75 0.51
C VAL A 90 5.72 -5.16 1.09
N HIS A 91 5.86 -6.20 0.27
CA HIS A 91 5.90 -7.57 0.77
C HIS A 91 7.13 -7.85 1.65
N LEU A 92 8.31 -7.31 1.31
CA LEU A 92 9.50 -7.42 2.15
C LEU A 92 9.30 -6.66 3.49
N CYS A 93 8.50 -5.59 3.51
CA CYS A 93 8.08 -4.94 4.75
C CYS A 93 7.22 -5.89 5.58
N GLU A 94 6.24 -6.57 4.99
CA GLU A 94 5.44 -7.62 5.66
C GLU A 94 6.36 -8.69 6.28
N LEU A 95 7.35 -9.19 5.53
CA LEU A 95 8.31 -10.18 6.05
C LEU A 95 9.11 -9.62 7.24
N SER A 96 9.43 -8.33 7.23
CA SER A 96 10.25 -7.68 8.25
C SER A 96 9.48 -7.37 9.53
N VAL A 97 8.20 -7.01 9.42
CA VAL A 97 7.29 -6.86 10.58
C VAL A 97 6.73 -8.21 11.06
N GLY A 98 7.00 -9.30 10.35
CA GLY A 98 6.61 -10.66 10.72
C GLY A 98 5.13 -10.98 10.49
N GLY A 99 4.42 -10.19 9.69
CA GLY A 99 2.99 -10.39 9.46
C GLY A 99 2.42 -9.53 8.34
N ARG A 100 1.12 -9.71 8.08
CA ARG A 100 0.35 -8.81 7.19
C ARG A 100 0.41 -7.39 7.69
N ILE A 101 0.45 -6.44 6.76
CA ILE A 101 0.33 -5.03 7.09
C ILE A 101 -1.13 -4.70 7.41
N THR A 102 -1.35 -4.17 8.61
CA THR A 102 -2.63 -3.67 9.12
C THR A 102 -2.44 -2.23 9.57
N ASP A 103 -3.53 -1.55 9.93
CA ASP A 103 -3.48 -0.24 10.56
C ASP A 103 -2.64 -0.22 11.86
N ALA A 104 -2.63 -1.31 12.61
CA ALA A 104 -1.86 -1.46 13.84
C ALA A 104 -0.33 -1.48 13.63
N ASN A 105 0.17 -1.95 12.48
CA ASN A 105 1.62 -2.10 12.23
C ASN A 105 2.14 -1.34 10.99
N VAL A 106 1.28 -0.63 10.25
CA VAL A 106 1.68 0.07 9.02
C VAL A 106 2.79 1.10 9.27
N VAL A 107 2.80 1.75 10.43
CA VAL A 107 3.87 2.70 10.82
C VAL A 107 5.22 2.00 10.95
N GLU A 108 5.24 0.76 11.47
CA GLU A 108 6.44 -0.06 11.55
C GLU A 108 6.89 -0.49 10.15
N ALA A 109 5.97 -0.96 9.31
CA ALA A 109 6.25 -1.31 7.92
C ALA A 109 6.84 -0.14 7.12
N PHE A 110 6.32 1.07 7.31
CA PHE A 110 6.88 2.29 6.73
C PHE A 110 8.31 2.55 7.21
N LYS A 111 8.59 2.38 8.51
CA LYS A 111 9.93 2.54 9.08
C LYS A 111 10.92 1.51 8.55
N VAL A 112 10.50 0.27 8.25
CA VAL A 112 11.39 -0.75 7.67
C VAL A 112 12.04 -0.27 6.38
N GLN A 113 11.22 0.23 5.44
CA GLN A 113 11.72 0.70 4.13
C GLN A 113 12.32 2.11 4.17
N HIS A 114 12.21 2.81 5.30
CA HIS A 114 12.66 4.18 5.39
C HIS A 114 14.20 4.26 5.34
N PRO A 115 14.80 5.14 4.50
CA PRO A 115 16.25 5.16 4.26
C PRO A 115 17.13 5.36 5.51
N LYS A 116 16.58 5.96 6.58
CA LYS A 116 17.32 6.29 7.80
C LYS A 116 17.39 5.15 8.82
N THR A 117 16.51 4.15 8.71
CA THR A 117 16.30 3.13 9.75
C THR A 117 16.78 1.75 9.32
N LEU A 118 16.84 1.47 8.01
CA LEU A 118 17.30 0.20 7.41
C LEU A 118 16.84 -1.04 8.19
N GLY A 119 15.55 -1.09 8.53
CA GLY A 119 14.95 -2.08 9.44
C GLY A 119 14.67 -3.45 8.80
N TRP A 120 15.25 -3.76 7.64
CA TRP A 120 14.95 -4.96 6.88
C TRP A 120 15.33 -6.23 7.63
N ALA A 121 14.38 -7.15 7.81
CA ALA A 121 14.71 -8.54 8.11
C ALA A 121 15.20 -9.26 6.83
N TYR A 122 14.66 -8.88 5.68
CA TYR A 122 15.03 -9.42 4.36
C TYR A 122 15.17 -8.24 3.37
N PRO A 123 16.37 -7.66 3.22
CA PRO A 123 16.55 -6.50 2.35
C PRO A 123 16.37 -6.88 0.88
N PRO A 124 15.92 -5.96 0.00
CA PRO A 124 15.95 -6.22 -1.43
C PRO A 124 17.41 -6.41 -1.89
N ALA A 125 17.60 -7.26 -2.91
CA ALA A 125 18.90 -7.55 -3.53
C ALA A 125 19.56 -6.31 -4.14
N ARG A 126 18.73 -5.37 -4.64
CA ARG A 126 19.15 -4.13 -5.28
C ARG A 126 18.42 -2.94 -4.66
N ASP A 127 19.05 -1.77 -4.77
CA ASP A 127 18.44 -0.52 -4.35
C ASP A 127 17.16 -0.21 -5.12
N PHE A 128 16.29 0.57 -4.48
CA PHE A 128 15.03 1.04 -5.04
C PHE A 128 14.94 2.55 -4.91
N GLN A 129 14.89 3.25 -6.04
CA GLN A 129 14.77 4.71 -6.09
C GLN A 129 13.61 5.12 -6.99
N GLY A 130 13.04 6.29 -6.75
CA GLY A 130 11.99 6.87 -7.60
C GLY A 130 10.59 6.26 -7.47
N MET A 131 10.38 5.29 -6.57
CA MET A 131 9.08 4.60 -6.39
C MET A 131 8.34 4.99 -5.10
N GLY A 132 8.80 6.03 -4.38
CA GLY A 132 8.26 6.38 -3.07
C GLY A 132 6.73 6.53 -3.05
N GLY A 133 6.16 7.25 -4.01
CA GLY A 133 4.70 7.43 -4.11
C GLY A 133 3.93 6.11 -4.25
N THR A 134 4.37 5.24 -5.16
CA THR A 134 3.75 3.92 -5.40
C THR A 134 3.90 3.00 -4.19
N ILE A 135 5.04 3.04 -3.49
CA ILE A 135 5.22 2.28 -2.24
C ILE A 135 4.22 2.76 -1.18
N MET A 136 4.03 4.07 -1.04
CA MET A 136 3.07 4.62 -0.07
C MET A 136 1.63 4.19 -0.39
N GLU A 137 1.21 4.32 -1.65
CA GLU A 137 -0.10 3.87 -2.11
C GLU A 137 -0.32 2.37 -1.81
N LEU A 138 0.67 1.53 -2.11
CA LEU A 138 0.59 0.10 -1.84
C LEU A 138 0.60 -0.25 -0.34
N LEU A 139 1.30 0.52 0.51
CA LEU A 139 1.17 0.37 1.97
C LEU A 139 -0.26 0.62 2.43
N CYS A 140 -0.91 1.69 1.95
CA CYS A 140 -2.31 1.98 2.25
C CYS A 140 -3.25 0.89 1.69
N SER A 141 -2.98 0.42 0.47
CA SER A 141 -3.72 -0.67 -0.17
C SER A 141 -3.67 -1.98 0.62
N GLU A 142 -2.52 -2.33 1.20
CA GLU A 142 -2.40 -3.54 2.03
C GLU A 142 -3.13 -3.39 3.37
N VAL A 143 -3.13 -2.19 3.97
CA VAL A 143 -3.97 -1.91 5.16
C VAL A 143 -5.44 -2.15 4.85
N LEU A 144 -5.95 -1.60 3.74
CA LEU A 144 -7.33 -1.80 3.28
C LEU A 144 -7.62 -3.29 2.98
N THR A 145 -6.68 -3.97 2.33
CA THR A 145 -6.83 -5.39 1.98
C THR A 145 -6.91 -6.28 3.22
N SER A 146 -6.09 -6.01 4.24
CA SER A 146 -6.15 -6.71 5.53
C SER A 146 -7.45 -6.45 6.27
N ALA A 147 -8.06 -5.29 6.05
CA ALA A 147 -9.43 -4.97 6.48
C ALA A 147 -10.50 -5.50 5.50
N GLY A 148 -10.24 -6.52 4.68
CA GLY A 148 -11.27 -7.08 3.79
C GLY A 148 -11.81 -6.12 2.73
N ILE A 149 -11.08 -5.05 2.40
CA ILE A 149 -11.37 -4.12 1.30
C ILE A 149 -10.25 -4.28 0.26
N PRO A 150 -10.25 -5.37 -0.53
CA PRO A 150 -9.15 -5.68 -1.44
C PRO A 150 -9.04 -4.67 -2.59
N ALA A 151 -7.83 -4.57 -3.18
CA ALA A 151 -7.65 -3.85 -4.43
C ALA A 151 -8.44 -4.53 -5.55
N MET A 152 -9.16 -3.76 -6.36
CA MET A 152 -9.91 -4.29 -7.49
C MET A 152 -8.98 -4.80 -8.58
N GLU A 153 -9.27 -5.99 -9.09
CA GLU A 153 -8.55 -6.56 -10.23
C GLU A 153 -8.76 -5.70 -11.49
N LEU A 154 -7.77 -5.69 -12.37
CA LEU A 154 -7.87 -5.04 -13.67
C LEU A 154 -8.32 -6.05 -14.73
N ASP A 155 -9.25 -5.64 -15.59
CA ASP A 155 -9.68 -6.43 -16.75
C ASP A 155 -8.61 -6.45 -17.87
N ASN A 156 -8.92 -7.11 -18.98
CA ASN A 156 -8.03 -7.17 -20.15
C ASN A 156 -7.80 -5.83 -20.85
N LYS A 157 -8.60 -4.80 -20.54
CA LYS A 157 -8.47 -3.42 -21.01
C LYS A 157 -7.80 -2.50 -19.98
N ASN A 158 -7.33 -3.06 -18.86
CA ASN A 158 -6.74 -2.37 -17.71
C ASN A 158 -7.71 -1.43 -16.97
N TRP A 159 -9.01 -1.71 -17.01
CA TRP A 159 -10.01 -1.05 -16.17
C TRP A 159 -10.29 -1.85 -14.91
N PRO A 160 -10.60 -1.20 -13.76
CA PRO A 160 -11.03 -1.91 -12.57
C PRO A 160 -12.30 -2.72 -12.82
N VAL A 161 -12.30 -3.98 -12.37
CA VAL A 161 -13.49 -4.83 -12.31
C VAL A 161 -14.24 -4.50 -11.02
N TRP A 162 -15.36 -3.79 -11.16
CA TRP A 162 -16.17 -3.33 -10.04
C TRP A 162 -16.69 -4.50 -9.18
N ARG A 163 -16.11 -4.65 -7.99
CA ARG A 163 -16.53 -5.63 -6.97
C ARG A 163 -16.48 -4.97 -5.60
N MET A 164 -17.55 -5.11 -4.83
CA MET A 164 -17.66 -4.53 -3.49
C MET A 164 -17.64 -5.63 -2.41
N PRO A 165 -17.02 -5.38 -1.24
CA PRO A 165 -16.15 -4.23 -0.95
C PRO A 165 -14.85 -4.27 -1.76
N GLY A 166 -14.29 -3.10 -2.10
CA GLY A 166 -13.02 -3.00 -2.80
C GLY A 166 -12.55 -1.57 -2.98
N HIS A 167 -11.27 -1.39 -3.30
CA HIS A 167 -10.65 -0.09 -3.58
C HIS A 167 -9.90 -0.09 -4.91
N ILE A 168 -9.68 1.10 -5.47
CA ILE A 168 -9.03 1.26 -6.78
C ILE A 168 -7.73 2.04 -6.59
N LEU A 169 -6.62 1.48 -7.09
CA LEU A 169 -5.33 2.16 -7.18
C LEU A 169 -5.35 3.17 -8.32
N LEU A 170 -5.02 4.42 -8.02
CA LEU A 170 -5.00 5.49 -9.02
C LEU A 170 -3.65 5.64 -9.70
N ASN A 171 -2.59 4.94 -9.27
CA ASN A 171 -1.34 4.90 -10.06
C ASN A 171 -1.24 3.70 -11.01
N GLU A 172 -2.27 2.84 -11.06
CA GLU A 172 -2.30 1.64 -11.91
C GLU A 172 -3.40 1.67 -12.98
N GLY A 173 -3.19 0.90 -14.05
CA GLY A 173 -4.16 0.71 -15.13
C GLY A 173 -4.57 2.02 -15.81
N LYS A 174 -5.83 2.07 -16.26
CA LYS A 174 -6.44 3.26 -16.87
C LYS A 174 -6.79 4.37 -15.88
N MET A 175 -6.73 4.08 -14.58
CA MET A 175 -7.03 5.06 -13.54
C MET A 175 -5.87 6.03 -13.29
N ASN A 176 -4.66 5.75 -13.83
CA ASN A 176 -3.48 6.63 -13.78
C ASN A 176 -3.74 8.06 -14.26
N ASP A 177 -4.66 8.23 -15.22
CA ASP A 177 -5.05 9.55 -15.71
C ASP A 177 -5.72 10.41 -14.63
N LEU A 178 -6.22 9.79 -13.55
CA LEU A 178 -6.89 10.44 -12.42
C LEU A 178 -6.00 10.61 -11.18
N LYS A 179 -4.70 10.27 -11.24
CA LYS A 179 -3.76 10.40 -10.10
C LYS A 179 -3.64 11.82 -9.52
N ALA A 180 -4.07 12.84 -10.28
CA ALA A 180 -4.10 14.21 -9.81
C ALA A 180 -5.13 14.42 -8.68
N LEU A 181 -6.15 13.57 -8.60
CA LEU A 181 -7.20 13.66 -7.59
C LEU A 181 -6.74 13.08 -6.25
N GLY A 182 -5.94 12.01 -6.30
CA GLY A 182 -5.37 11.32 -5.14
C GLY A 182 -4.69 10.03 -5.55
N ASP A 183 -4.51 9.14 -4.58
CA ASP A 183 -3.75 7.90 -4.75
C ASP A 183 -4.66 6.66 -4.75
N ILE A 184 -5.74 6.64 -3.95
CA ILE A 184 -6.71 5.53 -3.93
C ILE A 184 -8.13 6.09 -4.02
N LEU A 185 -9.02 5.37 -4.72
CA LEU A 185 -10.46 5.65 -4.76
C LEU A 185 -11.22 4.56 -4.00
N ILE A 186 -12.09 4.97 -3.08
CA ILE A 186 -13.04 4.11 -2.36
C ILE A 186 -14.44 4.40 -2.92
N PRO A 187 -15.07 3.42 -3.59
CA PRO A 187 -16.42 3.60 -4.09
C PRO A 187 -17.44 3.65 -2.94
N CYS A 188 -18.22 4.72 -2.89
CA CYS A 188 -19.30 4.95 -1.94
C CYS A 188 -20.24 6.03 -2.48
N ALA A 189 -21.44 6.14 -1.93
CA ALA A 189 -22.43 7.16 -2.31
C ALA A 189 -22.73 8.12 -1.13
N PRO A 190 -23.00 9.41 -1.38
CA PRO A 190 -23.35 10.03 -2.67
C PRO A 190 -22.15 10.32 -3.59
N THR A 191 -20.96 10.41 -3.01
CA THR A 191 -19.71 10.70 -3.73
C THR A 191 -18.65 9.69 -3.33
N ASN A 192 -17.88 9.21 -4.31
CA ASN A 192 -16.72 8.37 -4.02
C ASN A 192 -15.73 9.15 -3.15
N LEU A 193 -15.03 8.41 -2.29
CA LEU A 193 -14.01 8.97 -1.42
C LEU A 193 -12.63 8.81 -2.05
N VAL A 194 -11.82 9.87 -2.00
CA VAL A 194 -10.44 9.85 -2.51
C VAL A 194 -9.46 9.86 -1.33
N ILE A 195 -8.54 8.90 -1.32
CA ILE A 195 -7.46 8.83 -0.35
C ILE A 195 -6.22 9.47 -0.95
N SER A 196 -5.72 10.49 -0.27
CA SER A 196 -4.43 11.10 -0.56
C SER A 196 -3.39 10.56 0.40
N VAL A 197 -2.52 9.70 -0.10
CA VAL A 197 -1.49 9.01 0.67
C VAL A 197 -0.20 9.83 0.66
N LYS A 198 0.41 10.05 1.82
CA LYS A 198 1.65 10.84 1.97
C LYS A 198 2.62 10.14 2.91
N SER A 199 3.92 10.39 2.74
CA SER A 199 4.96 9.91 3.65
C SER A 199 5.01 10.79 4.92
N GLU A 200 6.11 11.51 5.16
CA GLU A 200 6.33 12.25 6.41
C GLU A 200 5.78 13.69 6.36
N LYS A 201 5.76 14.33 5.19
CA LYS A 201 5.46 15.77 5.05
C LYS A 201 4.19 16.00 4.25
N ALA A 202 3.18 16.63 4.86
CA ALA A 202 1.97 17.04 4.16
C ALA A 202 2.27 18.24 3.25
N LYS A 203 2.88 19.28 3.84
CA LYS A 203 3.19 20.57 3.20
C LYS A 203 2.01 21.04 2.31
N GLU A 204 2.30 21.67 1.19
CA GLU A 204 1.30 22.08 0.21
C GLU A 204 0.73 20.88 -0.56
N ARG A 205 1.44 19.74 -0.60
CA ARG A 205 1.10 18.60 -1.45
C ARG A 205 -0.18 17.89 -1.02
N LEU A 206 -0.51 17.92 0.28
CA LEU A 206 -1.80 17.45 0.76
C LEU A 206 -2.95 18.39 0.37
N LEU A 207 -2.67 19.67 0.10
CA LEU A 207 -3.70 20.65 -0.26
C LEU A 207 -4.06 20.61 -1.75
N TYR A 208 -3.21 20.03 -2.60
CA TYR A 208 -3.50 19.87 -4.03
C TYR A 208 -4.33 18.61 -4.34
N SER A 209 -4.49 17.70 -3.38
CA SER A 209 -5.34 16.52 -3.52
C SER A 209 -6.77 16.80 -3.06
N ALA A 210 -7.70 15.93 -3.46
CA ALA A 210 -9.13 16.03 -3.15
C ALA A 210 -9.88 17.22 -3.77
N ASN A 211 -9.38 17.78 -4.89
CA ASN A 211 -9.93 18.94 -5.64
C ASN A 211 -11.46 18.96 -5.81
N SER A 212 -12.20 19.38 -4.77
CA SER A 212 -13.67 19.36 -4.69
C SER A 212 -14.34 17.98 -4.73
N ILE A 213 -13.60 16.92 -4.39
CA ILE A 213 -14.14 15.58 -4.10
C ILE A 213 -13.89 15.29 -2.62
N GLU A 214 -14.78 14.54 -1.97
CA GLU A 214 -14.54 14.17 -0.58
C GLU A 214 -13.23 13.40 -0.43
N GLY A 215 -12.33 13.94 0.40
CA GLY A 215 -10.97 13.46 0.55
C GLY A 215 -10.67 12.97 1.95
N ILE A 216 -9.78 12.00 2.05
CA ILE A 216 -9.09 11.68 3.30
C ILE A 216 -7.58 11.75 3.10
N GLY A 217 -6.87 12.24 4.11
CA GLY A 217 -5.42 12.18 4.18
C GLY A 217 -5.01 10.90 4.89
N PHE A 218 -4.11 10.12 4.31
CA PHE A 218 -3.45 9.01 5.00
C PHE A 218 -1.96 9.27 4.98
N GLY A 219 -1.30 9.40 6.12
CA GLY A 219 0.15 9.62 6.09
C GLY A 219 0.89 9.33 7.37
N PHE A 220 2.21 9.25 7.23
CA PHE A 220 3.17 8.92 8.28
C PHE A 220 3.77 10.21 8.85
N PHE A 221 2.90 11.20 9.09
CA PHE A 221 3.30 12.56 9.38
C PHE A 221 4.15 12.63 10.65
N ASP A 222 5.31 13.29 10.57
CA ASP A 222 6.28 13.44 11.68
C ASP A 222 6.31 14.87 12.25
N THR A 223 5.65 15.80 11.58
CA THR A 223 5.70 17.24 11.88
C THR A 223 4.30 17.74 12.26
N PRO A 224 3.86 17.59 13.53
CA PRO A 224 2.52 17.97 13.98
C PRO A 224 2.23 19.47 13.82
N SER A 225 3.28 20.31 13.77
CA SER A 225 3.15 21.75 13.58
C SER A 225 2.56 22.16 12.24
N GLU A 226 2.52 21.25 11.26
CA GLU A 226 1.84 21.48 9.99
C GLU A 226 0.31 21.57 10.15
N PHE A 227 -0.28 21.08 11.26
CA PHE A 227 -1.72 20.83 11.37
C PHE A 227 -2.47 21.73 12.37
N TRP A 228 -1.82 22.29 13.40
CA TRP A 228 -2.55 22.93 14.51
C TRP A 228 -2.98 24.40 14.30
N THR A 229 -2.66 25.02 13.15
CA THR A 229 -3.05 26.43 12.93
C THR A 229 -4.49 26.53 12.43
N LYS A 230 -5.25 27.52 12.93
CA LYS A 230 -6.63 27.79 12.49
C LYS A 230 -6.75 27.88 10.97
N ARG A 231 -5.84 28.65 10.35
CA ARG A 231 -5.79 28.84 8.89
C ARG A 231 -5.60 27.53 8.14
N ARG A 232 -4.72 26.64 8.62
CA ARG A 232 -4.49 25.35 7.96
C ARG A 232 -5.68 24.41 8.15
N MET A 233 -6.23 24.28 9.35
CA MET A 233 -7.43 23.47 9.60
C MET A 233 -8.60 23.89 8.71
N GLN A 234 -8.85 25.19 8.59
CA GLN A 234 -9.87 25.72 7.67
C GLN A 234 -9.56 25.42 6.20
N LEU A 235 -8.29 25.44 5.81
CA LEU A 235 -7.87 25.13 4.45
C LEU A 235 -8.09 23.65 4.10
N TYR A 236 -7.74 22.71 4.99
CA TYR A 236 -8.02 21.28 4.76
C TYR A 236 -9.52 21.02 4.55
N LYS A 237 -10.37 21.64 5.38
CA LYS A 237 -11.83 21.52 5.25
C LYS A 237 -12.35 22.09 3.93
N ARG A 238 -11.82 23.25 3.50
CA ARG A 238 -12.18 23.85 2.20
C ARG A 238 -11.73 23.01 1.01
N MET A 239 -10.63 22.26 1.16
CA MET A 239 -10.18 21.31 0.14
C MET A 239 -10.96 19.99 0.13
N GLY A 240 -11.94 19.81 1.02
CA GLY A 240 -12.80 18.61 1.03
C GLY A 240 -12.29 17.48 1.93
N PHE A 241 -11.28 17.71 2.77
CA PHE A 241 -10.81 16.68 3.71
C PHE A 241 -11.83 16.45 4.84
N SER A 242 -12.41 15.25 4.88
CA SER A 242 -13.27 14.81 5.98
C SER A 242 -12.48 14.13 7.10
N ALA A 243 -11.33 13.52 6.81
CA ALA A 243 -10.42 12.99 7.83
C ALA A 243 -8.95 13.06 7.38
N ILE A 244 -8.03 13.15 8.33
CA ILE A 244 -6.58 13.05 8.13
C ILE A 244 -6.05 12.08 9.18
N TYR A 245 -5.68 10.88 8.73
CA TYR A 245 -5.10 9.81 9.53
C TYR A 245 -3.59 10.01 9.66
N MET A 246 -3.09 9.93 10.89
CA MET A 246 -1.69 10.14 11.24
C MET A 246 -1.23 9.20 12.35
N PRO A 247 0.10 9.00 12.56
CA PRO A 247 0.58 8.17 13.65
C PRO A 247 0.09 8.68 15.01
N ASP A 248 -0.25 7.76 15.92
CA ASP A 248 -0.80 8.05 17.25
C ASP A 248 0.08 9.04 18.02
N THR A 249 1.40 8.84 17.98
CA THR A 249 2.37 9.75 18.61
C THR A 249 2.29 11.19 18.08
N THR A 250 2.02 11.35 16.78
CA THR A 250 1.89 12.67 16.15
C THR A 250 0.55 13.31 16.53
N LEU A 251 -0.51 12.51 16.57
CA LEU A 251 -1.84 12.93 16.98
C LEU A 251 -1.88 13.39 18.44
N ASP A 252 -1.20 12.69 19.34
CA ASP A 252 -1.13 13.05 20.76
C ASP A 252 -0.48 14.43 20.96
N ILE A 253 0.65 14.68 20.30
CA ILE A 253 1.33 15.98 20.34
C ILE A 253 0.43 17.08 19.76
N LEU A 254 -0.26 16.79 18.66
CA LEU A 254 -1.19 17.71 18.02
C LEU A 254 -2.35 18.07 18.96
N ASN A 255 -2.97 17.07 19.61
CA ASN A 255 -4.09 17.28 20.52
C ASN A 255 -3.69 18.13 21.74
N LEU A 256 -2.54 17.82 22.36
CA LEU A 256 -2.00 18.62 23.47
C LEU A 256 -1.83 20.10 23.07
N LYS A 257 -1.33 20.35 21.86
CA LYS A 257 -1.15 21.72 21.35
C LYS A 257 -2.48 22.41 21.05
N LEU A 258 -3.45 21.69 20.48
CA LEU A 258 -4.79 22.22 20.20
C LEU A 258 -5.53 22.60 21.49
N ASP A 259 -5.39 21.80 22.56
CA ASP A 259 -5.98 22.09 23.86
C ASP A 259 -5.32 23.32 24.51
N ALA A 260 -3.98 23.35 24.52
CA ALA A 260 -3.22 24.49 25.08
C ALA A 260 -3.56 25.83 24.40
N ASP A 261 -3.81 25.81 23.08
CA ASP A 261 -4.13 27.02 22.31
C ASP A 261 -5.64 27.33 22.24
N GLY A 262 -6.50 26.51 22.85
CA GLY A 262 -7.96 26.67 22.76
C GLY A 262 -8.50 26.52 21.32
N ASN A 263 -7.84 25.70 20.50
CA ASN A 263 -8.10 25.57 19.07
C ASN A 263 -8.84 24.29 18.67
N ARG A 264 -9.18 23.42 19.62
CA ARG A 264 -9.80 22.11 19.35
C ARG A 264 -11.09 22.19 18.55
N GLN A 265 -11.90 23.22 18.77
CA GLN A 265 -13.12 23.50 18.01
C GLN A 265 -12.90 23.66 16.49
N TYR A 266 -11.69 24.00 16.05
CA TYR A 266 -11.36 24.12 14.62
C TYR A 266 -10.96 22.78 14.00
N ALA A 267 -10.56 21.79 14.80
CA ALA A 267 -10.14 20.44 14.41
C ALA A 267 -11.32 19.47 14.22
N VAL A 268 -12.48 20.00 13.87
CA VAL A 268 -13.71 19.27 13.54
C VAL A 268 -14.02 19.48 12.05
N ASN A 269 -14.36 18.40 11.35
CA ASN A 269 -14.68 18.40 9.93
C ASN A 269 -16.09 18.98 9.66
N ILE A 270 -16.49 19.01 8.38
CA ILE A 270 -17.80 19.56 7.97
C ILE A 270 -19.00 18.77 8.50
N ASN A 271 -18.79 17.51 8.89
CA ASN A 271 -19.81 16.60 9.41
C ASN A 271 -19.87 16.61 10.96
N GLY A 272 -19.15 17.51 11.63
CA GLY A 272 -19.14 17.60 13.09
C GLY A 272 -18.30 16.53 13.80
N THR A 273 -17.47 15.77 13.07
CA THR A 273 -16.58 14.72 13.63
C THR A 273 -15.12 15.15 13.59
N ALA A 274 -14.24 14.43 14.29
CA ALA A 274 -12.81 14.76 14.36
C ALA A 274 -12.16 14.78 12.96
N LEU A 275 -11.46 15.88 12.65
CA LEU A 275 -10.68 16.02 11.42
C LEU A 275 -9.40 15.17 11.46
N TYR A 276 -8.75 15.09 12.62
CA TYR A 276 -7.52 14.32 12.82
C TYR A 276 -7.84 13.01 13.54
N ARG A 277 -7.35 11.89 13.01
CA ARG A 277 -7.64 10.54 13.52
C ARG A 277 -6.35 9.70 13.57
N PRO A 278 -6.24 8.73 14.47
CA PRO A 278 -5.07 7.86 14.49
C PRO A 278 -5.15 6.87 13.31
N LEU A 279 -4.00 6.46 12.77
CA LEU A 279 -3.94 5.45 11.71
C LEU A 279 -4.62 4.15 12.13
N THR A 280 -4.56 3.80 13.42
CA THR A 280 -5.21 2.62 14.03
C THR A 280 -6.74 2.60 13.93
N GLN A 281 -7.39 3.73 13.60
CA GLN A 281 -8.84 3.81 13.37
C GLN A 281 -9.21 3.67 11.87
N PHE A 282 -8.22 3.74 10.97
CA PHE A 282 -8.46 3.87 9.53
C PHE A 282 -9.29 2.72 8.96
N CYS A 283 -9.00 1.46 9.32
CA CYS A 283 -9.72 0.31 8.77
C CYS A 283 -11.20 0.30 9.15
N GLU A 284 -11.51 0.59 10.41
CA GLU A 284 -12.89 0.65 10.91
C GLU A 284 -13.69 1.72 10.15
N ASP A 285 -13.11 2.91 9.99
CA ASP A 285 -13.76 3.99 9.25
C ASP A 285 -13.99 3.62 7.78
N MET A 286 -13.02 2.97 7.11
CA MET A 286 -13.15 2.56 5.71
C MET A 286 -14.21 1.47 5.51
N HIS A 287 -14.31 0.52 6.44
CA HIS A 287 -15.37 -0.49 6.45
C HIS A 287 -16.78 0.10 6.56
N ASN A 288 -16.90 1.22 7.25
CA ASN A 288 -18.18 1.88 7.46
C ASN A 288 -18.67 2.67 6.24
N VAL A 289 -17.80 2.94 5.26
CA VAL A 289 -18.16 3.74 4.09
C VAL A 289 -18.13 2.96 2.78
N VAL A 290 -17.24 1.97 2.63
CA VAL A 290 -17.04 1.27 1.35
C VAL A 290 -18.33 0.58 0.89
N GLY A 291 -18.74 0.86 -0.34
CA GLY A 291 -19.94 0.28 -0.96
C GLY A 291 -21.25 0.65 -0.30
N ARG A 292 -21.23 1.56 0.70
CA ARG A 292 -22.45 2.06 1.33
C ARG A 292 -22.96 3.28 0.59
N SER A 293 -24.28 3.45 0.67
CA SER A 293 -24.96 4.67 0.28
C SER A 293 -25.36 5.41 1.53
N ALA A 294 -25.09 6.72 1.59
CA ALA A 294 -25.62 7.57 2.65
C ALA A 294 -27.15 7.76 2.53
N PHE A 295 -27.73 7.39 1.38
CA PHE A 295 -29.17 7.30 1.20
C PHE A 295 -29.60 5.85 1.42
N ASP A 296 -30.47 5.62 2.40
CA ASP A 296 -31.32 4.44 2.45
C ASP A 296 -32.30 4.54 1.27
N LEU A 297 -31.93 3.97 0.12
CA LEU A 297 -32.77 3.85 -1.07
C LEU A 297 -33.40 2.46 -1.14
#